data_AF-E6RCA8-F1
#
_entry.id   AF-E6RCA8-F1
#
_cell.length_a   1.000
_cell.length_b   1.000
_cell.length_c   1.000
_cell.angle_alpha   90.00
_cell.angle_beta   90.00
_cell.angle_gamma   90.00
#
_symmetry.space_group_name_H-M   'P 1'
#
loop_
_entity.id
_entity.type
_entity.pdbx_description
1 polymer ?
#
loop_
_entity_poly.entity_id
_entity_poly.type
_entity_poly.pdbx_seq_one_letter_code
_entity_poly.pdbx_strand_id
1 'polypeptide(L)'
;MSFYLAVVSPNDAPLFELAFSSTKPPPPATATSTSSFPSWSSFTATNSNSNSSSSGDASHDAPRPTTSGPLMESKSAPQRDRAMCQMVAHMSLDSVEEIMEGTGALYLKGVDRYNEWIVSAFIPTGVKFVLLHDVKNDDGIRLFFIDLWEAYIKILLNPFFTVNTPIKSPAFEARVRAIAKRHL
;
A
#
# COMPACT_ATOMS: atom_id res chain seq x y z
N MET A 1 -8.76 -11.89 3.21
CA MET A 1 -9.10 -11.16 1.97
C MET A 1 -8.66 -9.74 2.19
N SER A 2 -7.75 -9.25 1.37
CA SER A 2 -7.13 -7.94 1.56
C SER A 2 -7.64 -7.00 0.49
N PHE A 3 -7.86 -5.75 0.88
CA PHE A 3 -8.36 -4.71 0.00
C PHE A 3 -7.53 -3.45 0.18
N TYR A 4 -7.28 -2.75 -0.92
CA TYR A 4 -6.59 -1.47 -0.90
C TYR A 4 -7.35 -0.46 -1.77
N LEU A 5 -7.82 0.61 -1.13
CA LEU A 5 -8.50 1.72 -1.78
C LEU A 5 -7.52 2.89 -1.97
N ALA A 6 -7.53 3.45 -3.16
CA ALA A 6 -6.96 4.74 -3.49
C ALA A 6 -8.03 5.64 -4.12
N VAL A 7 -8.21 6.84 -3.57
CA VAL A 7 -8.99 7.92 -4.18
C VAL A 7 -7.99 8.88 -4.80
N VAL A 8 -8.07 9.05 -6.11
CA VAL A 8 -7.10 9.79 -6.89
C VAL A 8 -7.78 10.99 -7.53
N SER A 9 -7.13 12.15 -7.44
CA SER A 9 -7.58 13.39 -8.08
C SER A 9 -7.54 13.28 -9.61
N PRO A 10 -8.18 14.20 -10.34
CA PRO A 10 -8.05 14.27 -11.80
C PRO A 10 -6.61 14.48 -12.29
N ASN A 11 -5.70 14.96 -11.43
CA ASN A 11 -4.29 15.20 -11.75
C ASN A 11 -3.38 14.07 -11.23
N ASP A 12 -3.93 12.87 -11.02
CA ASP A 12 -3.23 11.68 -10.52
C ASP A 12 -2.59 11.80 -9.13
N ALA A 13 -2.87 12.88 -8.39
CA ALA A 13 -2.45 12.99 -6.99
C ALA A 13 -3.36 12.14 -6.08
N PRO A 14 -2.80 11.30 -5.17
CA PRO A 14 -3.59 10.54 -4.21
C PRO A 14 -4.22 11.47 -3.17
N LEU A 15 -5.54 11.49 -3.11
CA LEU A 15 -6.33 12.27 -2.16
C LEU A 15 -6.57 11.51 -0.86
N PHE A 16 -6.78 10.20 -0.95
CA PHE A 16 -7.04 9.35 0.20
C PHE A 16 -6.63 7.92 -0.12
N GLU A 17 -6.03 7.24 0.87
CA GLU A 17 -5.66 5.84 0.74
C GLU A 17 -6.04 5.08 2.00
N LEU A 18 -6.53 3.86 1.84
CA LEU A 18 -6.87 3.03 2.98
C LEU A 18 -6.73 1.55 2.62
N ALA A 19 -6.01 0.80 3.46
CA ALA A 19 -5.97 -0.65 3.40
C ALA A 19 -6.95 -1.22 4.43
N PHE A 20 -7.69 -2.25 4.03
CA PHE A 20 -8.58 -3.00 4.93
C PHE A 20 -8.41 -4.50 4.70
N SER A 21 -8.56 -5.28 5.77
CA SER A 21 -8.61 -6.74 5.72
C SER A 21 -10.05 -7.15 6.04
N SER A 22 -10.69 -7.90 5.15
CA SER A 22 -12.03 -8.41 5.39
C SER A 22 -12.00 -9.51 6.45
N THR A 23 -12.96 -9.46 7.36
CA THR A 23 -13.08 -10.34 8.52
C THR A 23 -13.65 -11.71 8.18
N LYS A 24 -13.83 -12.05 6.89
CA LYS A 24 -14.29 -13.39 6.51
C LYS A 24 -13.21 -14.39 6.91
N PRO A 25 -13.50 -15.34 7.83
CA PRO A 25 -12.51 -16.30 8.29
C PRO A 25 -12.00 -17.10 7.08
N PRO A 26 -10.68 -17.37 7.00
CA PRO A 26 -10.17 -18.26 5.98
C PRO A 26 -10.86 -19.62 6.12
N PRO A 27 -11.20 -20.31 5.00
CA PRO A 27 -11.61 -21.71 5.10
C PRO A 27 -10.55 -22.50 5.87
N PRO A 28 -10.93 -23.49 6.70
CA PRO A 28 -9.98 -24.24 7.50
C PRO A 28 -8.96 -24.90 6.56
N ALA A 29 -7.72 -24.43 6.60
CA ALA A 29 -6.63 -25.02 5.85
C ALA A 29 -6.39 -26.43 6.42
N THR A 30 -6.59 -27.46 5.60
CA THR A 30 -6.06 -28.78 5.83
C THR A 30 -4.53 -28.66 5.85
N ALA A 31 -3.95 -28.81 7.04
CA ALA A 31 -2.52 -28.72 7.25
C ALA A 31 -1.79 -29.71 6.32
N THR A 32 -1.00 -29.18 5.39
CA THR A 32 0.03 -29.95 4.69
C THR A 32 1.37 -29.36 5.09
N SER A 33 2.10 -30.13 5.89
CA SER A 33 3.44 -29.86 6.40
C SER A 33 4.43 -29.56 5.27
N THR A 34 5.14 -28.44 5.35
CA THR A 34 6.43 -28.27 4.67
C THR A 34 7.43 -27.57 5.59
N SER A 35 8.64 -28.10 5.56
CA SER A 35 9.73 -28.03 6.51
C SER A 35 10.34 -26.64 6.71
N SER A 36 10.59 -26.29 7.96
CA SER A 36 11.46 -25.20 8.39
C SER A 36 12.88 -25.40 7.86
N PHE A 37 13.39 -24.42 7.10
CA PHE A 37 14.81 -24.38 6.71
C PHE A 37 15.65 -23.69 7.81
N PRO A 38 16.90 -24.15 8.06
CA PRO A 38 17.71 -23.66 9.17
C PRO A 38 18.44 -22.35 8.86
N SER A 39 18.53 -21.48 9.88
CA SER A 39 19.30 -20.23 9.91
C SER A 39 20.79 -20.53 10.10
N TRP A 40 21.62 -20.21 9.11
CA TRP A 40 23.08 -20.25 9.24
C TRP A 40 23.59 -18.93 9.84
N SER A 41 23.85 -18.93 11.14
CA SER A 41 24.72 -17.91 11.77
C SER A 41 26.17 -18.40 11.64
N SER A 42 26.94 -17.80 10.73
CA SER A 42 28.37 -18.12 10.58
C SER A 42 29.17 -17.32 11.57
N PHE A 43 29.63 -18.03 12.60
CA PHE A 43 30.74 -17.70 13.46
C PHE A 43 32.02 -17.42 12.63
N THR A 44 32.79 -16.41 13.01
CA THR A 44 34.24 -16.42 12.84
C THR A 44 34.85 -15.94 14.15
N ALA A 45 35.09 -16.89 15.05
CA ALA A 45 36.06 -16.75 16.11
C ALA A 45 37.41 -17.20 15.55
N THR A 46 38.41 -16.32 15.52
CA THR A 46 39.82 -16.71 15.44
C THR A 46 40.55 -16.07 16.61
N ASN A 47 40.76 -16.90 17.61
CA ASN A 47 41.70 -16.70 18.70
C ASN A 47 43.11 -16.99 18.17
N SER A 48 44.02 -16.01 18.20
CA SER A 48 45.46 -16.27 18.11
C SER A 48 46.24 -15.27 18.98
N ASN A 49 46.78 -15.84 20.06
CA ASN A 49 47.69 -15.25 21.02
C ASN A 49 49.14 -15.54 20.60
N SER A 50 49.96 -14.50 20.39
CA SER A 50 51.43 -14.59 20.46
C SER A 50 52.08 -13.21 20.63
N ASN A 51 52.85 -13.07 21.72
CA ASN A 51 53.77 -11.96 22.02
C ASN A 51 54.88 -11.81 20.95
N SER A 52 55.26 -10.58 20.61
CA SER A 52 56.67 -10.11 20.58
C SER A 52 56.84 -8.66 20.07
N SER A 53 57.45 -7.82 20.92
CA SER A 53 58.37 -6.69 20.67
C SER A 53 58.51 -6.06 19.28
N SER A 54 58.33 -4.74 19.15
CA SER A 54 59.42 -3.72 19.06
C SER A 54 58.97 -2.39 18.41
N SER A 55 59.38 -1.30 19.06
CA SER A 55 59.87 -0.01 18.53
C SER A 55 59.13 0.75 17.42
N GLY A 56 58.56 1.90 17.82
CA GLY A 56 58.65 3.22 17.15
C GLY A 56 58.02 3.40 15.76
N ASP A 57 57.03 4.28 15.65
CA ASP A 57 57.23 5.63 15.07
C ASP A 57 55.92 6.45 15.18
N ALA A 58 56.05 7.76 15.29
CA ALA A 58 54.97 8.72 15.42
C ALA A 58 54.78 9.47 14.09
N SER A 59 53.57 9.53 13.54
CA SER A 59 53.06 10.71 12.81
C SER A 59 51.65 10.52 12.24
N HIS A 60 50.84 11.58 12.39
CA HIS A 60 49.77 12.04 11.49
C HIS A 60 48.67 11.05 11.04
N ASP A 61 47.46 11.15 11.61
CA ASP A 61 46.28 11.51 10.80
C ASP A 61 45.06 11.90 11.65
N ALA A 62 44.26 12.86 11.17
CA ALA A 62 43.10 13.42 11.86
C ALA A 62 41.85 12.52 11.73
N PRO A 63 40.98 12.40 12.76
CA PRO A 63 39.70 11.71 12.58
C PRO A 63 38.69 12.63 11.87
N ARG A 64 38.52 12.41 10.57
CA ARG A 64 37.40 12.92 9.77
C ARG A 64 36.08 12.34 10.34
N PRO A 65 35.03 13.15 10.56
CA PRO A 65 33.74 12.63 10.99
C PRO A 65 33.12 11.86 9.82
N THR A 66 33.13 10.54 9.88
CA THR A 66 32.21 9.73 9.10
C THR A 66 30.83 10.00 9.68
N THR A 67 30.10 10.91 9.04
CA THR A 67 28.65 11.06 9.19
C THR A 67 28.03 9.70 8.96
N SER A 68 27.77 9.00 10.06
CA SER A 68 26.83 7.90 10.17
C SER A 68 25.46 8.46 9.84
N GLY A 69 25.18 8.58 8.54
CA GLY A 69 23.82 8.75 8.06
C GLY A 69 23.00 7.60 8.63
N PRO A 70 21.83 7.87 9.23
CA PRO A 70 21.05 6.85 9.89
C PRO A 70 20.71 5.75 8.87
N LEU A 71 21.14 4.56 9.27
CA LEU A 71 20.83 3.25 8.72
C LEU A 71 19.40 3.23 8.18
N MET A 72 19.29 2.86 6.90
CA MET A 72 18.07 2.59 6.17
C MET A 72 17.14 1.74 7.05
N GLU A 73 16.17 2.39 7.68
CA GLU A 73 15.16 1.79 8.54
C GLU A 73 14.48 0.67 7.76
N SER A 74 14.59 -0.56 8.28
CA SER A 74 13.90 -1.73 7.76
C SER A 74 12.40 -1.55 7.95
N LYS A 75 11.77 -0.80 7.05
CA LYS A 75 10.32 -0.64 7.01
C LYS A 75 9.68 -2.02 7.01
N SER A 76 8.99 -2.31 8.12
CA SER A 76 8.30 -3.55 8.45
C SER A 76 7.52 -4.09 7.24
N ALA A 77 7.50 -5.42 7.05
CA ALA A 77 6.76 -6.13 6.00
C ALA A 77 5.42 -5.50 5.54
N PRO A 78 4.49 -5.06 6.43
CA PRO A 78 3.23 -4.42 5.99
C PRO A 78 3.40 -3.13 5.16
N GLN A 79 4.54 -2.45 5.28
CA GLN A 79 4.81 -1.24 4.51
C GLN A 79 5.30 -1.54 3.08
N ARG A 80 5.93 -2.70 2.85
CA ARG A 80 6.25 -3.14 1.48
C ARG A 80 4.99 -3.53 0.73
N ASP A 81 4.07 -4.22 1.39
CA ASP A 81 2.78 -4.61 0.80
C ASP A 81 1.96 -3.38 0.41
N ARG A 82 1.96 -2.34 1.26
CA ARG A 82 1.34 -1.05 0.93
C ARG A 82 2.02 -0.36 -0.26
N ALA A 83 3.35 -0.33 -0.31
CA ALA A 83 4.08 0.29 -1.41
C ALA A 83 3.82 -0.44 -2.75
N MET A 84 3.70 -1.77 -2.71
CA MET A 84 3.30 -2.55 -3.88
C MET A 84 1.88 -2.20 -4.33
N CYS A 85 0.91 -2.12 -3.41
CA CYS A 85 -0.46 -1.75 -3.74
C CYS A 85 -0.53 -0.33 -4.32
N GLN A 86 0.24 0.61 -3.77
CA GLN A 86 0.37 1.98 -4.30
C GLN A 86 0.89 1.98 -5.73
N MET A 87 1.97 1.23 -5.99
CA MET A 87 2.56 1.08 -7.33
C MET A 87 1.53 0.51 -8.31
N VAL A 88 0.88 -0.59 -7.96
CA VAL A 88 -0.15 -1.23 -8.81
C VAL A 88 -1.31 -0.28 -9.09
N ALA A 89 -1.82 0.42 -8.07
CA ALA A 89 -2.90 1.39 -8.25
C ALA A 89 -2.50 2.53 -9.20
N HIS A 90 -1.30 3.10 -9.05
CA HIS A 90 -0.81 4.16 -9.92
C HIS A 90 -0.57 3.69 -11.36
N MET A 91 0.04 2.52 -11.55
CA MET A 91 0.31 1.99 -12.89
C MET A 91 -0.99 1.65 -13.63
N SER A 92 -2.05 1.29 -12.91
CA SER A 92 -3.34 0.98 -13.52
C SER A 92 -4.14 2.21 -13.99
N LEU A 93 -3.73 3.43 -13.63
CA LEU A 93 -4.53 4.63 -13.93
C LEU A 93 -4.69 4.84 -15.44
N ASP A 94 -3.64 4.63 -16.23
CA ASP A 94 -3.70 4.78 -17.68
C ASP A 94 -4.72 3.82 -18.32
N SER A 95 -4.68 2.54 -17.91
CA SER A 95 -5.65 1.52 -18.34
C SER A 95 -7.08 1.87 -17.92
N VAL A 96 -7.26 2.41 -16.70
CA VAL A 96 -8.55 2.89 -16.19
C VAL A 96 -9.09 4.00 -17.09
N GLU A 97 -8.25 4.94 -17.52
CA GLU A 97 -8.65 6.03 -18.40
C GLU A 97 -9.03 5.57 -19.80
N GLU A 98 -8.21 4.69 -20.40
CA GLU A 98 -8.48 4.15 -21.75
C GLU A 98 -9.84 3.43 -21.81
N ILE A 99 -10.15 2.61 -20.81
CA ILE A 99 -11.43 1.89 -20.76
C ILE A 99 -12.60 2.86 -20.51
N MET A 100 -12.41 3.88 -19.65
CA MET A 100 -13.46 4.88 -19.40
C MET A 100 -13.78 5.65 -20.68
N GLU A 101 -12.76 6.04 -21.45
CA GLU A 101 -12.93 6.82 -22.69
C GLU A 101 -13.64 5.99 -23.76
N GLY A 102 -13.32 4.70 -23.87
CA GLY A 102 -13.97 3.80 -24.82
C GLY A 102 -15.40 3.40 -24.44
N THR A 103 -15.68 3.18 -23.16
CA THR A 103 -16.98 2.61 -22.70
C THR A 103 -17.98 3.69 -22.27
N GLY A 104 -17.50 4.78 -21.66
CA GLY A 104 -18.34 5.79 -21.01
C GLY A 104 -19.04 5.32 -19.72
N ALA A 105 -18.76 4.10 -19.26
CA ALA A 105 -19.31 3.58 -18.01
C ALA A 105 -18.55 4.14 -16.80
N LEU A 106 -19.29 4.56 -15.77
CA LEU A 106 -18.68 5.08 -14.54
C LEU A 106 -18.05 3.98 -13.68
N TYR A 107 -18.61 2.78 -13.69
CA TYR A 107 -18.09 1.63 -12.96
C TYR A 107 -17.36 0.68 -13.92
N LEU A 108 -16.08 0.48 -13.67
CA LEU A 108 -15.20 -0.37 -14.44
C LEU A 108 -14.79 -1.57 -13.59
N LYS A 109 -15.39 -2.72 -13.88
CA LYS A 109 -15.09 -3.98 -13.20
C LYS A 109 -13.80 -4.58 -13.76
N GLY A 110 -12.87 -4.97 -12.89
CA GLY A 110 -11.68 -5.73 -13.27
C GLY A 110 -10.92 -5.15 -14.47
N VAL A 111 -10.59 -3.86 -14.41
CA VAL A 111 -9.85 -3.11 -15.43
C VAL A 111 -8.50 -3.76 -15.71
N ASP A 112 -7.81 -4.16 -14.65
CA ASP A 112 -6.48 -4.75 -14.74
C ASP A 112 -6.29 -5.85 -13.69
N ARG A 113 -5.27 -6.69 -13.88
CA ARG A 113 -4.91 -7.76 -12.96
C ARG A 113 -3.40 -7.88 -12.82
N TYR A 114 -2.93 -7.67 -11.60
CA TYR A 114 -1.53 -7.84 -11.22
C TYR A 114 -1.39 -8.94 -10.15
N ASN A 115 -0.91 -10.11 -10.58
CA ASN A 115 -0.83 -11.32 -9.74
C ASN A 115 -2.21 -11.71 -9.16
N GLU A 116 -2.33 -11.66 -7.83
CA GLU A 116 -3.55 -11.93 -7.05
C GLU A 116 -4.50 -10.72 -7.05
N TRP A 117 -4.01 -9.51 -7.35
CA TRP A 117 -4.77 -8.27 -7.26
C TRP A 117 -5.54 -8.01 -8.54
N ILE A 118 -6.85 -7.88 -8.39
CA ILE A 118 -7.77 -7.37 -9.40
C ILE A 118 -8.00 -5.88 -9.11
N VAL A 119 -7.93 -5.06 -10.16
CA VAL A 119 -8.17 -3.62 -10.09
C VAL A 119 -9.57 -3.32 -10.60
N SER A 120 -10.44 -2.79 -9.75
CA SER A 120 -11.72 -2.22 -10.16
C SER A 120 -11.71 -0.72 -9.92
N ALA A 121 -12.38 0.04 -10.80
CA ALA A 121 -12.41 1.49 -10.72
C ALA A 121 -13.83 2.07 -10.81
N PHE A 122 -14.01 3.24 -10.20
CA PHE A 122 -15.23 4.03 -10.30
C PHE A 122 -14.90 5.51 -10.51
N ILE A 123 -15.43 6.12 -11.58
CA ILE A 123 -15.03 7.45 -12.05
C ILE A 123 -16.29 8.30 -12.30
N PRO A 124 -16.85 8.96 -11.27
CA PRO A 124 -18.09 9.71 -11.40
C PRO A 124 -17.90 11.10 -12.04
N THR A 125 -16.94 11.90 -11.56
CA THR A 125 -16.75 13.30 -11.97
C THR A 125 -15.26 13.65 -12.10
N GLY A 126 -14.51 12.81 -12.81
CA GLY A 126 -13.05 12.96 -13.02
C GLY A 126 -12.17 12.56 -11.83
N VAL A 127 -12.75 12.37 -10.64
CA VAL A 127 -12.06 11.72 -9.51
C VAL A 127 -12.10 10.22 -9.73
N LYS A 128 -10.98 9.54 -9.55
CA LYS A 128 -10.84 8.10 -9.80
C LYS A 128 -10.80 7.36 -8.47
N PHE A 129 -11.78 6.49 -8.22
CA PHE A 129 -11.75 5.57 -7.09
C PHE A 129 -11.22 4.23 -7.59
N VAL A 130 -10.08 3.80 -7.06
CA VAL A 130 -9.39 2.57 -7.45
C VAL A 130 -9.38 1.62 -6.27
N LEU A 131 -9.87 0.40 -6.47
CA LEU A 131 -9.92 -0.65 -5.46
C LEU A 131 -9.19 -1.90 -5.95
N LEU A 132 -8.09 -2.21 -5.27
CA LEU A 132 -7.38 -3.48 -5.41
C LEU A 132 -8.02 -4.51 -4.48
N HIS A 133 -8.35 -5.68 -5.02
CA HIS A 133 -9.00 -6.76 -4.29
C HIS A 133 -8.62 -8.14 -4.85
N ASP A 134 -8.70 -9.17 -4.00
CA ASP A 134 -8.42 -10.58 -4.36
C ASP A 134 -9.71 -11.39 -4.61
N VAL A 135 -10.89 -10.82 -4.32
CA VAL A 135 -12.20 -11.50 -4.39
C VAL A 135 -13.09 -10.93 -5.48
N LYS A 136 -13.61 -11.80 -6.32
CA LYS A 136 -14.66 -11.44 -7.28
C LYS A 136 -16.00 -11.25 -6.57
N ASN A 137 -16.33 -10.00 -6.25
CA ASN A 137 -17.61 -9.58 -5.67
C ASN A 137 -18.10 -8.27 -6.33
N ASP A 138 -18.43 -8.33 -7.61
CA ASP A 138 -18.69 -7.14 -8.43
C ASP A 138 -19.85 -6.30 -7.90
N ASP A 139 -20.93 -6.92 -7.42
CA ASP A 139 -22.10 -6.20 -6.90
C ASP A 139 -21.81 -5.50 -5.57
N GLY A 140 -21.10 -6.17 -4.65
CA GLY A 140 -20.67 -5.56 -3.39
C GLY A 140 -19.68 -4.42 -3.60
N ILE A 141 -18.72 -4.59 -4.50
CA ILE A 141 -17.75 -3.55 -4.86
C ILE A 141 -18.45 -2.34 -5.50
N ARG A 142 -19.44 -2.57 -6.36
CA ARG A 142 -20.23 -1.49 -6.96
C ARG A 142 -21.00 -0.70 -5.90
N LEU A 143 -21.68 -1.37 -4.97
CA LEU A 143 -22.40 -0.71 -3.87
C LEU A 143 -21.45 0.04 -2.94
N PHE A 144 -20.28 -0.53 -2.66
CA PHE A 144 -19.21 0.13 -1.91
C PHE A 144 -18.79 1.46 -2.55
N PHE A 145 -18.57 1.48 -3.87
CA PHE A 145 -18.19 2.70 -4.58
C PHE A 145 -19.27 3.77 -4.56
N ILE A 146 -20.55 3.38 -4.69
CA ILE A 146 -21.68 4.32 -4.63
C ILE A 146 -21.75 4.99 -3.25
N ASP A 147 -21.63 4.22 -2.17
CA ASP A 147 -21.66 4.76 -0.81
C ASP A 147 -20.40 5.58 -0.49
N LEU A 148 -19.23 5.17 -1.00
CA LEU A 148 -17.99 5.92 -0.89
C LEU A 148 -18.11 7.28 -1.59
N TRP A 149 -18.74 7.31 -2.77
CA TRP A 149 -19.02 8.54 -3.52
C TRP A 149 -19.92 9.48 -2.72
N GLU A 150 -20.98 8.98 -2.11
CA GLU A 150 -21.86 9.78 -1.25
C GLU A 150 -21.10 10.36 -0.04
N ALA A 151 -20.22 9.56 0.59
CA ALA A 151 -19.37 10.03 1.67
C ALA A 151 -18.36 11.10 1.21
N TYR A 152 -17.80 10.95 0.01
CA TYR A 152 -16.86 11.89 -0.58
C TYR A 152 -17.52 13.22 -0.96
N ILE A 153 -18.72 13.21 -1.54
CA ILE A 153 -19.48 14.44 -1.82
C ILE A 153 -19.71 15.24 -0.55
N LYS A 154 -20.02 14.59 0.59
CA LYS A 154 -20.20 15.27 1.88
C LYS A 154 -18.95 16.02 2.34
N ILE A 155 -17.76 15.56 1.95
CA ILE A 155 -16.50 16.29 2.19
C ILE A 155 -16.39 17.50 1.25
N LEU A 156 -16.72 17.33 -0.03
CA LEU A 156 -16.71 18.43 -1.01
C LEU A 156 -17.73 19.54 -0.69
N LEU A 157 -18.84 19.20 -0.03
CA LEU A 157 -19.84 20.17 0.41
C LEU A 157 -19.38 21.03 1.59
N ASN A 158 -18.26 20.70 2.23
CA ASN A 158 -17.70 21.52 3.29
C ASN A 158 -17.02 22.77 2.68
N PRO A 159 -17.48 24.00 2.98
CA PRO A 159 -16.93 25.23 2.40
C PRO A 159 -15.47 25.49 2.80
N PHE A 160 -14.97 24.82 3.83
CA PHE A 160 -13.57 24.91 4.26
C PHE A 160 -12.66 23.84 3.64
N PHE A 161 -13.22 22.94 2.82
CA PHE A 161 -12.44 21.91 2.15
C PHE A 161 -11.98 22.40 0.78
N THR A 162 -10.68 22.41 0.57
CA THR A 162 -10.07 22.69 -0.73
C THR A 162 -10.10 21.45 -1.61
N VAL A 163 -10.76 21.56 -2.76
CA VAL A 163 -10.81 20.48 -3.77
C VAL A 163 -9.37 20.08 -4.18
N ASN A 164 -9.16 18.80 -4.49
CA ASN A 164 -7.87 18.22 -4.87
C ASN A 164 -6.79 18.24 -3.78
N THR A 165 -7.16 18.43 -2.51
CA THR A 165 -6.23 18.30 -1.38
C THR A 165 -6.42 16.97 -0.63
N PRO A 166 -5.37 16.42 0.00
CA PRO A 166 -5.47 15.16 0.72
C PRO A 166 -6.50 15.21 1.85
N ILE A 167 -7.40 14.23 1.90
CA ILE A 167 -8.45 14.11 2.90
C ILE A 167 -7.86 13.51 4.18
N LYS A 168 -7.72 14.34 5.23
CA LYS A 168 -7.16 13.94 6.53
C LYS A 168 -8.20 13.76 7.63
N SER A 169 -9.48 13.68 7.26
CA SER A 169 -10.58 13.62 8.24
C SER A 169 -10.74 12.22 8.85
N PRO A 170 -10.56 12.05 10.18
CA PRO A 170 -10.74 10.75 10.83
C PRO A 170 -12.21 10.28 10.80
N ALA A 171 -13.16 11.22 10.78
CA ALA A 171 -14.57 10.90 10.64
C ALA A 171 -14.89 10.34 9.25
N PHE A 172 -14.21 10.83 8.20
CA PHE A 172 -14.34 10.27 6.86
C PHE A 172 -13.76 8.85 6.82
N GLU A 173 -12.54 8.66 7.34
CA GLU A 173 -11.91 7.34 7.39
C GLU A 173 -12.78 6.30 8.14
N ALA A 174 -13.34 6.67 9.29
CA ALA A 174 -14.24 5.81 10.06
C ALA A 174 -15.49 5.41 9.25
N ARG A 175 -16.05 6.35 8.47
CA ARG A 175 -17.18 6.05 7.55
C ARG A 175 -16.76 5.09 6.44
N VAL A 176 -15.60 5.31 5.80
CA VAL A 176 -15.09 4.41 4.76
C VAL A 176 -14.90 2.99 5.30
N ARG A 177 -14.34 2.85 6.50
CA ARG A 177 -14.20 1.53 7.16
C ARG A 177 -15.56 0.87 7.44
N ALA A 178 -16.57 1.64 7.86
CA ALA A 178 -17.91 1.13 8.10
C ALA A 178 -18.60 0.66 6.81
N ILE A 179 -18.43 1.40 5.71
CA ILE A 179 -18.94 1.05 4.38
C ILE A 179 -18.23 -0.22 3.87
N ALA A 180 -16.90 -0.29 4.00
CA ALA A 180 -16.11 -1.46 3.63
C ALA A 180 -16.59 -2.71 4.37
N LYS A 181 -16.81 -2.63 5.69
CA LYS A 181 -17.32 -3.76 6.49
C LYS A 181 -18.71 -4.24 6.05
N ARG A 182 -19.52 -3.38 5.43
CA ARG A 182 -20.86 -3.73 4.96
C ARG A 182 -20.85 -4.45 3.62
N HIS A 183 -19.91 -4.12 2.74
CA HIS A 183 -19.98 -4.48 1.31
C HIS A 183 -18.82 -5.35 0.79
N LEU A 184 -17.69 -5.39 1.51
CA LEU A 184 -16.44 -6.05 1.08
C LEU A 184 -16.05 -7.26 1.95
#